data_AF-A0A024AIJ6-F1
#
_entry.id   AF-A0A024AIJ6-F1
#
_cell.length_a   1.000
_cell.length_b   1.000
_cell.length_c   1.000
_cell.angle_alpha   90.00
_cell.angle_beta   90.00
_cell.angle_gamma   90.00
#
_symmetry.space_group_name_H-M   'P 1'
#
loop_
_entity.id
_entity.type
_entity.pdbx_description
1 polymer ?
#
loop_
_entity_poly.entity_id
_entity_poly.type
_entity_poly.pdbx_seq_one_letter_code
_entity_poly.pdbx_strand_id
1 'polypeptide(L)'
;TINYVLNNKAKSVVLASHLGRPDGTRNMKYSLKPVADELGKLLNKPVTFLDDCVGPDVEKACLDPPPGTVILLENLRFHVEEEGKGVDAAGKKVKADPEKVKEFRASLRRLADVYVNDAFGTAHRAHSSMMGDEFDIRAAGFLLKKELEYFNKALNEPERPFVAILGGAKVADKIQLIENMLDRV
;
A
#
# COMPACT_ATOMS: atom_id res chain seq x y z
N THR A 1 9.34 1.42 -10.01
CA THR A 1 7.96 1.21 -10.50
C THR A 1 7.42 2.43 -11.23
N ILE A 2 7.34 3.60 -10.57
CA ILE A 2 6.80 4.85 -11.16
C ILE A 2 7.40 5.16 -12.55
N ASN A 3 8.72 5.28 -12.65
CA ASN A 3 9.39 5.59 -13.94
C ASN A 3 9.08 4.57 -15.03
N TYR A 4 9.00 3.28 -14.67
CA TYR A 4 8.68 2.23 -15.65
C TYR A 4 7.27 2.41 -16.21
N VAL A 5 6.28 2.67 -15.34
CA VAL A 5 4.89 2.87 -15.75
C VAL A 5 4.77 4.09 -16.67
N LEU A 6 5.39 5.22 -16.30
CA LEU A 6 5.41 6.44 -17.11
C LEU A 6 6.11 6.23 -18.46
N ASN A 7 7.26 5.54 -18.48
CA ASN A 7 8.00 5.27 -19.72
C ASN A 7 7.25 4.32 -20.67
N ASN A 8 6.33 3.51 -20.14
CA ASN A 8 5.47 2.61 -20.91
C ASN A 8 4.11 3.23 -21.27
N LYS A 9 4.09 4.56 -21.44
CA LYS A 9 2.94 5.32 -21.97
C LYS A 9 1.68 5.27 -21.10
N ALA A 10 1.80 4.99 -19.80
CA ALA A 10 0.70 5.25 -18.88
C ALA A 10 0.39 6.75 -18.89
N LYS A 11 -0.91 7.08 -18.98
CA LYS A 11 -1.36 8.47 -19.01
C LYS A 11 -1.06 9.19 -17.70
N SER A 12 -1.26 8.52 -16.57
CA SER A 12 -0.95 9.05 -15.25
C SER A 12 -0.59 7.94 -14.28
N VAL A 13 -0.06 8.32 -13.11
CA VAL A 13 0.19 7.41 -11.99
C VAL A 13 -0.46 8.00 -10.75
N VAL A 14 -1.44 7.29 -10.19
CA VAL A 14 -2.04 7.62 -8.90
C VAL A 14 -1.35 6.79 -7.81
N LEU A 15 -0.78 7.47 -6.83
CA LEU A 15 -0.07 6.88 -5.70
C LEU A 15 -0.93 6.99 -4.45
N ALA A 16 -1.10 5.87 -3.77
CA ALA A 16 -1.80 5.78 -2.50
C ALA A 16 -0.88 5.13 -1.47
N SER A 17 -0.86 5.66 -0.24
CA SER A 17 -0.02 5.15 0.83
C SER A 17 -0.60 5.50 2.20
N HIS A 18 0.07 5.05 3.25
CA HIS A 18 -0.22 5.48 4.61
C HIS A 18 1.05 5.88 5.34
N LEU A 19 0.90 6.72 6.36
CA LEU A 19 1.98 7.12 7.27
C LEU A 19 1.49 7.03 8.72
N GLY A 20 2.31 6.44 9.58
CA GLY A 20 2.02 6.37 11.02
C GLY A 20 0.75 5.58 11.38
N ARG A 21 0.13 6.01 12.48
CA ARG A 21 -1.10 5.42 13.05
C ARG A 21 -2.11 6.54 13.36
N PRO A 22 -2.82 7.03 12.34
CA PRO A 22 -3.88 8.03 12.52
C PRO A 22 -5.22 7.41 12.99
N ASP A 23 -5.31 6.08 13.08
CA ASP A 23 -6.45 5.33 13.63
C ASP A 23 -7.83 5.69 13.02
N GLY A 24 -7.88 5.99 11.72
CA GLY A 24 -9.11 6.34 11.02
C GLY A 24 -9.58 7.79 11.24
N THR A 25 -8.68 8.67 11.70
CA THR A 25 -8.97 10.09 11.90
C THR A 25 -7.97 10.98 11.15
N ARG A 26 -8.43 12.15 10.69
CA ARG A 26 -7.57 13.10 9.99
C ARG A 26 -6.61 13.79 10.97
N ASN A 27 -5.36 13.34 10.99
CA ASN A 27 -4.29 13.90 11.82
C ASN A 27 -3.14 14.40 10.94
N MET A 28 -3.04 15.72 10.79
CA MET A 28 -2.08 16.36 9.87
C MET A 28 -0.61 16.08 10.22
N LYS A 29 -0.29 15.62 11.43
CA LYS A 29 1.04 15.10 11.77
C LYS A 29 1.48 13.95 10.84
N TYR A 30 0.50 13.18 10.35
CA TYR A 30 0.72 12.02 9.48
C TYR A 30 0.32 12.30 8.02
N SER A 31 0.20 13.57 7.62
CA SER A 31 -0.05 13.92 6.22
C SER A 31 1.11 13.46 5.31
N LEU A 32 0.76 13.03 4.11
CA LEU A 32 1.73 12.66 3.06
C LEU A 32 2.19 13.85 2.23
N LYS A 33 1.70 15.07 2.50
CA LYS A 33 2.09 16.28 1.76
C LYS A 33 3.61 16.48 1.65
N PRO A 34 4.42 16.33 2.73
CA PRO A 34 5.87 16.45 2.61
C PRO A 34 6.51 15.38 1.71
N VAL A 35 5.86 14.22 1.57
CA VAL A 35 6.31 13.13 0.69
C VAL A 35 6.07 13.50 -0.77
N ALA A 36 4.97 14.19 -1.10
CA ALA A 36 4.73 14.70 -2.46
C ALA A 36 5.85 15.67 -2.88
N ASP A 37 6.23 16.59 -1.99
CA ASP A 37 7.28 17.58 -2.25
C ASP A 37 8.63 16.90 -2.52
N GLU A 38 9.00 15.92 -1.71
CA GLU A 38 10.25 15.19 -1.89
C GLU A 38 10.24 14.28 -3.12
N LEU A 39 9.12 13.60 -3.37
CA LEU A 39 8.95 12.78 -4.56
C LEU A 39 9.06 13.61 -5.85
N GLY A 40 8.52 14.84 -5.85
CA GLY A 40 8.65 15.74 -6.98
C GLY A 40 10.09 16.10 -7.32
N LYS A 41 10.94 16.31 -6.30
CA LYS A 41 12.38 16.52 -6.50
C LYS A 41 13.06 15.28 -7.07
N LEU A 42 12.78 14.10 -6.51
CA LEU A 42 13.38 12.83 -6.96
C LEU A 42 12.98 12.44 -8.38
N LEU A 43 11.75 12.75 -8.79
CA LEU A 43 11.26 12.51 -10.15
C LEU A 43 11.63 13.63 -11.13
N ASN A 44 12.14 14.75 -10.63
CA ASN A 44 12.34 16.00 -11.38
C ASN A 44 11.08 16.41 -12.17
N LYS A 45 9.91 16.27 -11.53
CA LYS A 45 8.58 16.51 -12.11
C LYS A 45 7.60 16.96 -11.01
N PRO A 46 6.57 17.76 -11.34
CA PRO A 46 5.54 18.10 -10.37
C PRO A 46 4.77 16.83 -9.95
N VAL A 47 4.49 16.73 -8.66
CA VAL A 47 3.58 15.73 -8.09
C VAL A 47 2.36 16.46 -7.57
N THR A 48 1.19 16.14 -8.13
CA THR A 48 -0.08 16.71 -7.68
C THR A 48 -0.49 16.02 -6.39
N PHE A 49 -0.53 16.78 -5.28
CA PHE A 49 -1.03 16.28 -4.01
C PHE A 49 -2.53 16.56 -3.89
N LEU A 50 -3.32 15.56 -3.52
CA LEU A 50 -4.74 15.71 -3.22
C LEU A 50 -4.95 15.59 -1.71
N ASP A 51 -5.76 16.48 -1.14
CA ASP A 51 -6.02 16.55 0.31
C ASP A 51 -6.92 15.42 0.83
N ASP A 52 -7.31 14.48 -0.03
CA ASP A 52 -8.05 13.26 0.31
C ASP A 52 -7.63 12.11 -0.63
N CYS A 53 -8.11 10.89 -0.36
CA CYS A 53 -7.84 9.70 -1.17
C CYS A 53 -9.08 9.13 -1.87
N VAL A 54 -10.27 9.63 -1.55
CA VAL A 54 -11.55 9.22 -2.14
C VAL A 54 -12.48 10.41 -2.30
N GLY A 55 -13.59 10.23 -3.04
CA GLY A 55 -14.63 11.23 -3.20
C GLY A 55 -14.57 12.00 -4.54
N PRO A 56 -15.56 12.89 -4.78
CA PRO A 56 -15.83 13.44 -6.10
C PRO A 56 -14.68 14.30 -6.65
N ASP A 57 -14.01 15.07 -5.79
CA ASP A 57 -12.89 15.92 -6.20
C ASP A 57 -11.66 15.08 -6.59
N VAL A 58 -11.41 13.98 -5.86
CA VAL A 58 -10.33 13.04 -6.14
C VAL A 58 -10.59 12.28 -7.44
N GLU A 59 -11.82 11.78 -7.61
CA GLU A 59 -12.25 11.09 -8.83
C GLU A 59 -12.13 12.00 -10.05
N LYS A 60 -12.58 13.25 -9.94
CA LYS A 60 -12.46 14.25 -11.01
C LYS A 60 -11.01 14.55 -11.38
N ALA A 61 -10.12 14.64 -10.40
CA ALA A 61 -8.70 14.88 -10.64
C ALA A 61 -8.00 13.68 -11.31
N CYS A 62 -8.44 12.45 -11.04
CA CYS A 62 -7.86 11.23 -11.59
C CYS A 62 -8.46 10.80 -12.94
N LEU A 63 -9.66 11.29 -13.30
CA LEU A 63 -10.40 10.86 -14.48
C LEU A 63 -9.68 11.14 -15.80
N ASP A 64 -9.19 12.36 -15.98
CA ASP A 64 -8.52 12.79 -17.22
C ASP A 64 -7.37 13.78 -16.96
N PRO A 65 -6.33 13.38 -16.21
CA PRO A 65 -5.18 14.23 -16.00
C PRO A 65 -4.31 14.32 -17.27
N PRO A 66 -3.51 15.39 -17.41
CA PRO A 66 -2.52 15.50 -18.48
C PRO A 66 -1.60 14.27 -18.56
N PRO A 67 -1.15 13.85 -19.75
CA PRO A 67 -0.19 12.75 -19.90
C PRO A 67 1.10 12.97 -19.10
N GLY A 68 1.53 11.94 -18.38
CA GLY A 68 2.72 11.96 -17.51
C GLY A 68 2.47 12.51 -16.10
N THR A 69 1.22 12.84 -15.75
CA THR A 69 0.87 13.32 -14.41
C THR A 69 1.12 12.25 -13.34
N VAL A 70 1.75 12.67 -12.23
CA VAL A 70 1.88 11.86 -11.02
C VAL A 70 1.03 12.50 -9.92
N ILE A 71 0.11 11.74 -9.34
CA ILE A 71 -0.80 12.18 -8.29
C ILE A 71 -0.45 11.41 -7.01
N LEU A 72 -0.28 12.10 -5.90
CA LEU A 72 -0.20 11.49 -4.56
C LEU A 72 -1.47 11.82 -3.78
N LEU A 73 -2.20 10.79 -3.39
CA LEU A 73 -3.35 10.90 -2.51
C LEU A 73 -2.91 11.14 -1.07
N GLU A 74 -3.79 11.73 -0.27
CA GLU A 74 -3.58 11.81 1.18
C GLU A 74 -3.61 10.42 1.83
N ASN A 75 -3.12 10.35 3.07
CA ASN A 75 -2.97 9.15 3.88
C ASN A 75 -4.26 8.30 3.95
N LEU A 76 -4.19 7.08 3.39
CA LEU A 76 -5.31 6.12 3.37
C LEU A 76 -5.88 5.83 4.76
N ARG A 77 -5.04 5.81 5.81
CA ARG A 77 -5.48 5.53 7.18
C ARG A 77 -6.19 6.71 7.86
N PHE A 78 -6.35 7.85 7.20
CA PHE A 78 -7.30 8.87 7.66
C PHE A 78 -8.75 8.39 7.55
N HIS A 79 -9.01 7.35 6.75
CA HIS A 79 -10.29 6.67 6.65
C HIS A 79 -10.26 5.36 7.45
N VAL A 80 -11.26 5.16 8.30
CA VAL A 80 -11.37 3.94 9.13
C VAL A 80 -11.61 2.69 8.29
N GLU A 81 -12.15 2.88 7.10
CA GLU A 81 -12.46 1.90 6.07
C GLU A 81 -11.20 1.23 5.49
N GLU A 82 -10.02 1.86 5.61
CA GLU A 82 -8.76 1.26 5.17
C GLU A 82 -8.36 0.06 6.04
N GLU A 83 -8.31 0.23 7.36
CA GLU A 83 -7.93 -0.84 8.31
C GLU A 83 -9.14 -1.65 8.79
N GLY A 84 -10.36 -1.19 8.48
CA GLY A 84 -11.63 -1.76 8.96
C GLY A 84 -11.90 -1.52 10.44
N LYS A 85 -11.01 -0.79 11.12
CA LYS A 85 -11.08 -0.44 12.55
C LYS A 85 -10.27 0.81 12.83
N GLY A 86 -10.62 1.53 13.87
CA GLY A 86 -9.97 2.77 14.27
C GLY A 86 -10.33 3.17 15.69
N VAL A 87 -10.14 4.44 16.00
CA VAL A 87 -10.40 5.04 17.30
C VAL A 87 -11.20 6.33 17.12
N ASP A 88 -12.28 6.49 17.87
CA ASP A 88 -13.05 7.74 17.85
C ASP A 88 -12.38 8.87 18.66
N ALA A 89 -12.96 10.07 18.62
CA ALA A 89 -12.45 11.22 19.37
C ALA A 89 -12.41 11.00 20.90
N ALA A 90 -13.16 10.02 21.42
CA ALA A 90 -13.18 9.66 22.83
C ALA A 90 -12.19 8.53 23.19
N GLY A 91 -11.38 8.06 22.22
CA GLY A 91 -10.41 6.99 22.45
C GLY A 91 -11.00 5.57 22.39
N LYS A 92 -12.26 5.41 21.99
CA LYS A 92 -12.93 4.11 21.92
C LYS A 92 -12.67 3.45 20.57
N LYS A 93 -12.44 2.13 20.60
CA LYS A 93 -12.30 1.32 19.39
C LYS A 93 -13.59 1.33 18.57
N VAL A 94 -13.46 1.68 17.30
CA VAL A 94 -14.53 1.65 16.30
C VAL A 94 -14.21 0.59 15.26
N LYS A 95 -15.25 -0.09 14.76
CA LYS A 95 -15.16 -0.99 13.60
C LYS A 95 -15.88 -0.31 12.44
N ALA A 96 -15.27 -0.32 11.26
CA ALA A 96 -15.89 0.22 10.07
C ALA A 96 -17.13 -0.62 9.68
N ASP A 97 -18.16 0.05 9.17
CA ASP A 97 -19.32 -0.60 8.58
C ASP A 97 -18.89 -1.35 7.30
N PRO A 98 -19.20 -2.64 7.14
CA PRO A 98 -18.88 -3.39 5.93
C PRO A 98 -19.34 -2.72 4.63
N GLU A 99 -20.48 -2.04 4.61
CA GLU A 99 -20.96 -1.35 3.40
C GLU A 99 -20.10 -0.11 3.08
N LYS A 100 -19.69 0.65 4.10
CA LYS A 100 -18.75 1.77 3.91
C LYS A 100 -17.38 1.32 3.44
N VAL A 101 -16.91 0.17 3.92
CA VAL A 101 -15.67 -0.45 3.42
C VAL A 101 -15.77 -0.78 1.93
N LYS A 102 -16.90 -1.33 1.48
CA LYS A 102 -17.15 -1.58 0.06
C LYS A 102 -17.19 -0.28 -0.75
N GLU A 103 -17.90 0.73 -0.27
CA GLU A 103 -17.96 2.05 -0.92
C GLU A 103 -16.57 2.69 -1.05
N PHE A 104 -15.75 2.61 0.00
CA PHE A 104 -14.37 3.09 -0.01
C PHE A 104 -13.52 2.37 -1.07
N ARG A 105 -13.60 1.04 -1.12
CA ARG A 105 -12.90 0.23 -2.13
C ARG A 105 -13.37 0.54 -3.54
N ALA A 106 -14.67 0.74 -3.75
CA ALA A 106 -15.24 1.13 -5.03
C ALA A 106 -14.80 2.54 -5.47
N SER A 107 -14.57 3.47 -4.52
CA SER A 107 -13.98 4.77 -4.85
C SER A 107 -12.51 4.64 -5.25
N LEU A 108 -11.69 3.87 -4.51
CA LEU A 108 -10.31 3.59 -4.92
C LEU A 108 -10.21 2.92 -6.30
N ARG A 109 -11.13 2.00 -6.59
CA ARG A 109 -11.21 1.33 -7.89
C ARG A 109 -11.45 2.29 -9.06
N ARG A 110 -12.22 3.36 -8.84
CA ARG A 110 -12.53 4.37 -9.87
C ARG A 110 -11.34 5.26 -10.24
N LEU A 111 -10.26 5.24 -9.45
CA LEU A 111 -9.13 6.16 -9.65
C LEU A 111 -8.12 5.70 -10.71
N ALA A 112 -8.18 4.44 -11.13
CA ALA A 112 -7.21 3.86 -12.06
C ALA A 112 -7.79 2.71 -12.88
N ASP A 113 -7.13 2.41 -13.99
CA ASP A 113 -7.47 1.26 -14.85
C ASP A 113 -6.75 -0.03 -14.40
N VAL A 114 -5.55 0.11 -13.82
CA VAL A 114 -4.67 -1.00 -13.44
C VAL A 114 -4.18 -0.80 -12.02
N TYR A 115 -4.18 -1.87 -11.23
CA TYR A 115 -3.66 -1.86 -9.86
C TYR A 115 -2.25 -2.46 -9.80
N VAL A 116 -1.33 -1.75 -9.14
CA VAL A 116 0.03 -2.21 -8.89
C VAL A 116 0.34 -2.12 -7.40
N ASN A 117 0.54 -3.26 -6.74
CA ASN A 117 0.98 -3.30 -5.35
C ASN A 117 2.51 -3.33 -5.27
N ASP A 118 3.12 -2.32 -4.65
CA ASP A 118 4.56 -2.25 -4.42
C ASP A 118 4.91 -2.16 -2.92
N ALA A 119 3.98 -2.54 -2.04
CA ALA A 119 4.03 -2.35 -0.59
C ALA A 119 4.05 -3.68 0.19
N PHE A 120 5.10 -4.49 0.01
CA PHE A 120 5.25 -5.80 0.68
C PHE A 120 5.07 -5.74 2.20
N GLY A 121 5.58 -4.70 2.86
CA GLY A 121 5.45 -4.52 4.32
C GLY A 121 4.01 -4.48 4.83
N THR A 122 3.03 -4.25 3.96
CA THR A 122 1.60 -4.21 4.30
C THR A 122 0.83 -5.42 3.75
N ALA A 123 1.45 -6.26 2.92
CA ALA A 123 0.79 -7.37 2.23
C ALA A 123 0.23 -8.46 3.18
N HIS A 124 0.70 -8.52 4.42
CA HIS A 124 0.18 -9.41 5.46
C HIS A 124 -1.16 -8.95 6.06
N ARG A 125 -1.69 -7.80 5.62
CA ARG A 125 -2.93 -7.19 6.13
C ARG A 125 -4.02 -7.26 5.07
N ALA A 126 -5.23 -7.65 5.48
CA ALA A 126 -6.43 -7.59 4.64
C ALA A 126 -7.07 -6.18 4.62
N HIS A 127 -6.23 -5.15 4.46
CA HIS A 127 -6.69 -3.75 4.39
C HIS A 127 -7.26 -3.44 3.00
N SER A 128 -8.11 -2.42 2.91
CA SER A 128 -8.83 -2.09 1.67
C SER A 128 -7.91 -1.84 0.48
N SER A 129 -6.83 -1.08 0.65
CA SER A 129 -5.84 -0.81 -0.40
C SER A 129 -5.04 -2.04 -0.86
N MET A 130 -4.99 -3.12 -0.07
CA MET A 130 -4.20 -4.32 -0.38
C MET A 130 -4.95 -5.34 -1.23
N MET A 131 -6.29 -5.29 -1.23
CA MET A 131 -7.10 -6.30 -1.91
C MET A 131 -7.12 -6.11 -3.43
N GLY A 132 -6.97 -4.87 -3.89
CA GLY A 132 -7.08 -4.52 -5.31
C GLY A 132 -8.45 -4.92 -5.89
N ASP A 133 -9.51 -4.81 -5.09
CA ASP A 133 -10.84 -5.30 -5.45
C ASP A 133 -11.33 -4.67 -6.77
N GLU A 134 -12.01 -5.50 -7.57
CA GLU A 134 -12.62 -5.14 -8.86
C GLU A 134 -11.65 -4.66 -9.97
N PHE A 135 -10.34 -4.64 -9.73
CA PHE A 135 -9.37 -4.44 -10.80
C PHE A 135 -9.17 -5.72 -11.61
N ASP A 136 -9.40 -5.63 -12.92
CA ASP A 136 -9.15 -6.73 -13.86
C ASP A 136 -7.66 -7.10 -13.91
N ILE A 137 -6.79 -6.08 -13.86
CA ILE A 137 -5.34 -6.25 -13.88
C ILE A 137 -4.77 -5.82 -12.53
N ARG A 138 -4.17 -6.79 -11.83
CA ARG A 138 -3.42 -6.60 -10.57
C ARG A 138 -2.00 -7.12 -10.76
N ALA A 139 -1.02 -6.26 -10.51
CA ALA A 139 0.39 -6.58 -10.67
C ALA A 139 1.19 -6.29 -9.40
N ALA A 140 2.31 -7.00 -9.24
CA ALA A 140 3.34 -6.62 -8.27
C ALA A 140 4.26 -5.56 -8.88
N GLY A 141 4.54 -4.50 -8.14
CA GLY A 141 5.61 -3.56 -8.46
C GLY A 141 6.98 -4.21 -8.27
N PHE A 142 8.06 -3.50 -8.63
CA PHE A 142 9.40 -4.09 -8.61
C PHE A 142 9.92 -4.43 -7.20
N LEU A 143 9.53 -3.67 -6.17
CA LEU A 143 9.92 -3.97 -4.80
C LEU A 143 9.19 -5.23 -4.33
N LEU A 144 7.87 -5.29 -4.50
CA LEU A 144 7.09 -6.47 -4.14
C LEU A 144 7.54 -7.70 -4.93
N LYS A 145 7.76 -7.56 -6.24
CA LYS A 145 8.28 -8.63 -7.11
C LYS A 145 9.60 -9.18 -6.58
N LYS A 146 10.54 -8.29 -6.22
CA LYS A 146 11.84 -8.71 -5.69
C LYS A 146 11.67 -9.48 -4.38
N GLU A 147 10.86 -9.00 -3.43
CA GLU A 147 10.59 -9.72 -2.19
C GLU A 147 10.04 -11.12 -2.48
N LEU A 148 9.02 -11.23 -3.35
CA LEU A 148 8.42 -12.51 -3.72
C LEU A 148 9.41 -13.46 -4.39
N GLU A 149 10.27 -12.97 -5.29
CA GLU A 149 11.28 -13.80 -5.97
C GLU A 149 12.29 -14.37 -4.99
N TYR A 150 12.80 -13.56 -4.05
CA TYR A 150 13.76 -14.02 -3.06
C TYR A 150 13.14 -14.98 -2.05
N PHE A 151 11.93 -14.69 -1.55
CA PHE A 151 11.22 -15.61 -0.65
C PHE A 151 10.84 -16.91 -1.36
N ASN A 152 10.43 -16.87 -2.63
CA ASN A 152 10.11 -18.09 -3.38
C ASN A 152 11.32 -19.01 -3.52
N LYS A 153 12.48 -18.44 -3.87
CA LYS A 153 13.74 -19.19 -3.94
C LYS A 153 14.12 -19.80 -2.59
N ALA A 154 13.99 -19.05 -1.49
CA ALA A 154 14.37 -19.56 -0.17
C ALA A 154 13.37 -20.59 0.39
N LEU A 155 12.07 -20.43 0.12
CA LEU A 155 11.02 -21.19 0.79
C LEU A 155 10.54 -22.39 -0.03
N ASN A 156 10.43 -22.25 -1.36
CA ASN A 156 9.82 -23.28 -2.21
C ASN A 156 10.84 -24.04 -3.06
N GLU A 157 11.89 -23.36 -3.53
CA GLU A 157 12.94 -23.96 -4.38
C GLU A 157 14.36 -23.67 -3.86
N PRO A 158 14.68 -23.99 -2.59
CA PRO A 158 15.99 -23.65 -2.04
C PRO A 158 17.10 -24.46 -2.69
N GLU A 159 18.09 -23.76 -3.24
CA GLU A 159 19.38 -24.39 -3.57
C GLU A 159 20.03 -24.89 -2.27
N ARG A 160 20.35 -26.18 -2.23
CA ARG A 160 20.91 -26.83 -1.03
C ARG A 160 22.44 -26.85 -1.08
N PRO A 161 23.12 -26.73 0.08
CA PRO A 161 22.57 -26.68 1.44
C PRO A 161 21.90 -25.33 1.79
N PHE A 162 20.70 -25.39 2.37
CA PHE A 162 19.96 -24.20 2.84
C PHE A 162 20.14 -24.05 4.35
N VAL A 163 20.56 -22.87 4.79
CA VAL A 163 20.88 -22.61 6.20
C VAL A 163 20.09 -21.40 6.68
N ALA A 164 19.33 -21.57 7.75
CA ALA A 164 18.68 -20.47 8.47
C ALA A 164 19.51 -20.03 9.68
N ILE A 165 19.95 -18.78 9.70
CA ILE A 165 20.66 -18.19 10.84
C ILE A 165 19.65 -17.40 11.68
N LEU A 166 19.35 -17.90 12.88
CA LEU A 166 18.40 -17.29 13.80
C LEU A 166 19.14 -16.74 15.04
N GLY A 167 18.85 -15.49 15.41
CA GLY A 167 19.40 -14.85 16.61
C GLY A 167 18.41 -13.88 17.24
N GLY A 168 18.66 -13.44 18.48
CA GLY A 168 17.82 -12.50 19.24
C GLY A 168 17.61 -12.95 20.69
N ALA A 169 17.15 -12.04 21.56
CA ALA A 169 17.15 -12.25 23.01
C ALA A 169 16.06 -13.22 23.52
N LYS A 170 14.90 -13.28 22.86
CA LYS A 170 13.75 -14.07 23.31
C LYS A 170 13.46 -15.20 22.33
N VAL A 171 13.54 -16.44 22.82
CA VAL A 171 13.21 -17.65 22.04
C VAL A 171 11.69 -17.74 21.81
N ALA A 172 10.88 -17.33 22.80
CA ALA A 172 9.42 -17.42 22.74
C ALA A 172 8.82 -16.75 21.49
N ASP A 173 9.33 -15.59 21.09
CA ASP A 173 8.85 -14.83 19.93
C ASP A 173 9.19 -15.52 18.59
N LYS A 174 10.06 -16.54 18.61
CA LYS A 174 10.60 -17.21 17.43
C LYS A 174 10.13 -18.66 17.29
N ILE A 175 9.35 -19.18 18.22
CA ILE A 175 8.91 -20.59 18.21
C ILE A 175 8.24 -20.95 16.87
N GLN A 176 7.25 -20.17 16.46
CA GLN A 176 6.54 -20.39 15.19
C GLN A 176 7.46 -20.31 13.97
N LEU A 177 8.45 -19.41 13.99
CA LEU A 177 9.43 -19.29 12.90
C LEU A 177 10.33 -20.53 12.86
N ILE A 178 10.81 -21.01 14.01
CA ILE A 178 11.65 -22.20 14.10
C ILE A 178 10.87 -23.42 13.60
N GLU A 179 9.64 -23.62 14.09
CA GLU A 179 8.77 -24.72 13.66
C GLU A 179 8.54 -24.72 12.15
N ASN A 180 8.27 -23.55 11.55
CA ASN A 180 8.08 -23.46 10.11
C ASN A 180 9.36 -23.71 9.28
N MET A 181 10.51 -23.28 9.80
CA MET A 181 11.78 -23.41 9.09
C MET A 181 12.37 -24.82 9.18
N LEU A 182 12.08 -25.59 10.25
CA LEU A 182 12.56 -26.97 10.41
C LEU A 182 12.15 -27.89 9.26
N ASP A 183 10.99 -27.67 8.66
CA ASP A 183 10.51 -28.45 7.52
C ASP A 183 11.18 -28.05 6.18
N ARG A 184 11.90 -26.92 6.16
CA ARG A 184 12.43 -26.31 4.93
C ARG A 184 13.95 -26.32 4.85
N VAL A 185 14.65 -26.12 5.97
CA VAL A 185 16.14 -26.12 6.03
C VAL A 185 16.71 -27.52 5.86
#